data_AF-A0A0P6X2A0-F1
#
_entry.id   AF-A0A0P6X2A0-F1
#
_cell.length_a   1.000
_cell.length_b   1.000
_cell.length_c   1.000
_cell.angle_alpha   90.00
_cell.angle_beta   90.00
_cell.angle_gamma   90.00
#
_symmetry.space_group_name_H-M   'P 1'
#
loop_
_entity.id
_entity.type
_entity.pdbx_description
1 polymer ?
#
loop_
_entity_poly.entity_id
_entity_poly.type
_entity_poly.pdbx_seq_one_letter_code
_entity_poly.pdbx_strand_id
1 'polypeptide(L)'
;MLEVSARDGSALLGYAGLGASARQTEPSEWMNDLLIDLPAMPLENYIGVLVEEMRKSLPIHISKMPVAGHFVVAPAIVEGAPRLYTIGLVLGPAGEPIMQTNRYMRLDKSKWFPRIGVGGSGASHLDPVGDWYRNLFRLIAAFEKGRVSPLNVADFLAGLNANVSRKDSLVSPKCIVKWHCDGGGVQFYDGADRCEQDRTVPVIADGLDIGRIAKSILSYIGEDFDKFIGGDFDKEEAQKHLDKAYQEPRKKL
;
A
#
# COMPACT_ATOMS: atom_id res chain seq x y z
N MET A 1 1.82 3.42 -2.69
CA MET A 1 1.12 2.37 -1.92
C MET A 1 1.73 1.02 -2.27
N LEU A 2 1.79 0.09 -1.32
CA LEU A 2 2.37 -1.26 -1.48
C LEU A 2 1.49 -2.29 -0.76
N GLU A 3 1.36 -3.50 -1.28
CA GLU A 3 0.75 -4.63 -0.55
C GLU A 3 1.82 -5.64 -0.15
N VAL A 4 1.73 -6.11 1.10
CA VAL A 4 2.61 -7.14 1.65
C VAL A 4 1.74 -8.28 2.15
N SER A 5 1.96 -9.47 1.63
CA SER A 5 1.39 -10.73 2.08
C SER A 5 2.48 -11.58 2.72
N ALA A 6 2.16 -12.15 3.86
CA ALA A 6 2.97 -13.08 4.62
C ALA A 6 2.13 -14.32 4.95
N ARG A 7 2.78 -15.37 5.43
CA ARG A 7 2.11 -16.63 5.82
C ARG A 7 1.00 -16.47 6.84
N ASP A 8 1.13 -15.51 7.75
CA ASP A 8 0.21 -15.27 8.86
C ASP A 8 -0.73 -14.08 8.61
N GLY A 9 -0.58 -13.33 7.51
CA GLY A 9 -1.40 -12.15 7.28
C GLY A 9 -1.00 -11.30 6.08
N SER A 10 -1.77 -10.24 5.84
CA SER A 10 -1.48 -9.24 4.80
C SER A 10 -1.66 -7.81 5.31
N ALA A 11 -0.97 -6.87 4.69
CA ALA A 11 -1.09 -5.43 4.96
C ALA A 11 -1.06 -4.61 3.67
N LEU A 12 -1.78 -3.48 3.69
CA LEU A 12 -1.61 -2.41 2.71
C LEU A 12 -0.79 -1.30 3.33
N LEU A 13 0.38 -1.01 2.78
CA LEU A 13 1.28 0.04 3.23
C LEU A 13 1.00 1.34 2.45
N GLY A 14 0.40 2.31 3.14
CA GLY A 14 0.16 3.66 2.63
C GLY A 14 1.12 4.66 3.27
N TYR A 15 2.06 5.19 2.50
CA TYR A 15 2.91 6.29 2.93
C TYR A 15 2.24 7.64 2.67
N ALA A 16 2.18 8.48 3.70
CA ALA A 16 1.82 9.89 3.61
C ALA A 16 3.07 10.73 3.89
N GLY A 17 3.38 11.65 2.98
CA GLY A 17 4.58 12.48 3.05
C GLY A 17 4.99 12.96 1.65
N LEU A 18 6.29 12.99 1.37
CA LEU A 18 6.83 13.44 0.09
C LEU A 18 6.40 12.56 -1.08
N GLY A 19 6.06 13.20 -2.20
CA GLY A 19 5.90 12.51 -3.49
C GLY A 19 7.22 11.93 -4.01
N ALA A 20 8.34 12.64 -3.83
CA ALA A 20 9.68 12.16 -4.18
C ALA A 20 10.72 12.64 -3.16
N SER A 21 11.68 11.79 -2.81
CA SER A 21 12.82 12.17 -1.97
C SER A 21 13.77 13.13 -2.71
N ALA A 22 14.74 13.72 -1.99
CA ALA A 22 15.81 14.53 -2.59
C ALA A 22 16.64 13.78 -3.66
N ARG A 23 16.54 12.45 -3.72
CA ARG A 23 17.18 11.58 -4.73
C ARG A 23 16.23 11.15 -5.86
N GLN A 24 15.05 11.77 -5.96
CA GLN A 24 13.99 11.46 -6.92
C GLN A 24 13.43 10.03 -6.83
N THR A 25 13.64 9.33 -5.71
CA THR A 25 13.00 8.03 -5.44
C THR A 25 11.72 8.25 -4.66
N GLU A 26 10.62 7.63 -5.10
CA GLU A 26 9.36 7.66 -4.35
C GLU A 26 9.49 6.76 -3.11
N PRO A 27 9.03 7.18 -1.91
CA PRO A 27 9.11 6.36 -0.71
C PRO A 27 8.45 4.97 -0.85
N SER A 28 7.41 4.84 -1.68
CA SER A 28 6.83 3.53 -2.01
C SER A 28 7.75 2.62 -2.80
N GLU A 29 8.55 3.15 -3.71
CA GLU A 29 9.54 2.37 -4.47
C GLU A 29 10.64 1.88 -3.54
N TRP A 30 11.15 2.76 -2.67
CA TRP A 30 12.15 2.39 -1.67
C TRP A 30 11.63 1.32 -0.69
N MET A 31 10.40 1.45 -0.19
CA MET A 31 9.80 0.42 0.66
C MET A 31 9.61 -0.91 -0.07
N ASN A 32 9.26 -0.87 -1.35
CA ASN A 32 9.13 -2.07 -2.17
C ASN A 32 10.49 -2.77 -2.30
N ASP A 33 11.54 -2.01 -2.67
CA ASP A 33 12.91 -2.53 -2.82
C ASP A 33 13.46 -3.10 -1.52
N LEU A 34 13.10 -2.49 -0.39
CA LEU A 34 13.52 -2.96 0.93
C LEU A 34 12.91 -4.33 1.28
N LEU A 35 11.62 -4.51 0.97
CA LEU A 35 10.86 -5.67 1.44
C LEU A 35 10.97 -6.87 0.48
N ILE A 36 11.40 -6.63 -0.75
CA ILE A 36 11.75 -7.68 -1.72
C ILE A 36 13.02 -8.40 -1.27
N ASP A 37 13.11 -9.69 -1.60
CA ASP A 37 14.23 -10.59 -1.30
C ASP A 37 14.48 -10.88 0.20
N LEU A 38 13.66 -10.30 1.07
CA LEU A 38 13.61 -10.71 2.48
C LEU A 38 13.06 -12.14 2.59
N PRO A 39 13.58 -12.97 3.50
CA PRO A 39 13.08 -14.33 3.68
C PRO A 39 11.62 -14.33 4.13
N ALA A 40 10.86 -15.34 3.72
CA ALA A 40 9.49 -15.53 4.15
C ALA A 40 9.38 -15.51 5.70
N MET A 41 8.68 -14.51 6.23
CA MET A 41 8.57 -14.27 7.67
C MET A 41 7.17 -13.77 8.05
N PRO A 42 6.80 -13.78 9.35
CA PRO A 42 5.54 -13.19 9.81
C PRO A 42 5.38 -11.73 9.40
N LEU A 43 4.14 -11.27 9.17
CA LEU A 43 3.85 -9.90 8.73
C LEU A 43 4.43 -8.85 9.68
N GLU A 44 4.36 -9.08 10.98
CA GLU A 44 4.90 -8.15 11.98
C GLU A 44 6.43 -8.01 11.89
N ASN A 45 7.13 -9.03 11.39
CA ASN A 45 8.58 -8.95 11.16
C ASN A 45 8.89 -8.09 9.92
N TYR A 46 8.11 -8.19 8.83
CA TYR A 46 8.23 -7.27 7.70
C TYR A 46 8.01 -5.81 8.14
N ILE A 47 6.99 -5.57 8.97
CA ILE A 47 6.73 -4.25 9.56
C ILE A 47 7.93 -3.80 10.42
N GLY A 48 8.51 -4.71 11.22
CA GLY A 48 9.70 -4.43 12.02
C GLY A 48 10.91 -4.01 11.19
N VAL A 49 11.21 -4.72 10.09
CA VAL A 49 12.28 -4.35 9.16
C VAL A 49 12.04 -2.95 8.58
N LEU A 50 10.81 -2.67 8.15
CA LEU A 50 10.44 -1.35 7.65
C LEU A 50 10.66 -0.24 8.70
N VAL A 51 10.28 -0.48 9.96
CA VAL A 51 10.51 0.48 11.07
C VAL A 51 11.99 0.77 11.25
N GLU A 52 12.83 -0.25 11.28
CA GLU A 52 14.27 -0.09 11.47
C GLU A 52 14.92 0.70 10.33
N GLU A 53 14.54 0.39 9.09
CA GLU A 53 15.10 1.09 7.92
C GLU A 53 14.54 2.50 7.76
N MET A 54 13.27 2.72 8.10
CA MET A 54 12.74 4.08 8.21
C MET A 54 13.50 4.88 9.26
N ARG A 55 13.84 4.29 10.41
CA ARG A 55 14.61 4.99 11.45
C ARG A 55 15.99 5.41 10.96
N LYS A 56 16.67 4.59 10.16
CA LYS A 56 18.01 4.87 9.63
C LYS A 56 17.98 5.85 8.46
N SER A 57 17.10 5.61 7.48
CA SER A 57 17.17 6.25 6.17
C SER A 57 16.27 7.48 6.06
N LEU A 58 15.08 7.45 6.65
CA LEU A 58 14.08 8.51 6.48
C LEU A 58 14.57 9.88 6.97
N PRO A 59 15.20 10.02 8.16
CA PRO A 59 15.69 11.32 8.63
C PRO A 59 16.66 12.00 7.66
N ILE A 60 17.52 11.23 6.99
CA ILE A 60 18.45 11.74 5.98
C ILE A 60 17.68 12.29 4.78
N HIS A 61 16.68 11.56 4.32
CA HIS A 61 15.87 11.92 3.15
C HIS A 61 14.99 13.15 3.36
N ILE A 62 14.58 13.43 4.60
CA ILE A 62 13.71 14.55 4.94
C ILE A 62 14.42 15.68 5.68
N SER A 63 15.76 15.66 5.77
CA SER A 63 16.58 16.60 6.56
C SER A 63 16.38 18.09 6.24
N LYS A 64 15.73 18.42 5.12
CA LYS A 64 15.39 19.79 4.69
C LYS A 64 13.88 20.05 4.64
N MET A 65 13.09 19.17 5.23
CA MET A 65 11.63 19.19 5.19
C MET A 65 11.05 19.15 6.61
N PRO A 66 9.80 19.60 6.80
CA PRO A 66 9.13 19.46 8.09
C PRO A 66 9.09 18.00 8.53
N VAL A 67 9.62 17.71 9.71
CA VAL A 67 9.64 16.36 10.33
C VAL A 67 8.22 15.83 10.55
N ALA A 68 7.28 16.70 10.88
CA ALA A 68 5.88 16.36 11.06
C ALA A 68 5.18 16.11 9.71
N GLY A 69 4.42 15.01 9.63
CA GLY A 69 3.61 14.68 8.46
C GLY A 69 4.13 13.51 7.60
N HIS A 70 5.19 12.82 8.06
CA HIS A 70 5.72 11.63 7.40
C HIS A 70 5.39 10.37 8.18
N PHE A 71 4.55 9.52 7.61
CA PHE A 71 4.18 8.26 8.24
C PHE A 71 3.67 7.23 7.24
N VAL A 72 3.78 5.97 7.64
CA VAL A 72 3.14 4.83 7.00
C VAL A 72 1.94 4.43 7.84
N VAL A 73 0.77 4.33 7.21
CA VAL A 73 -0.40 3.67 7.77
C VAL A 73 -0.49 2.28 7.14
N ALA A 74 -0.63 1.26 7.98
CA ALA A 74 -0.69 -0.13 7.56
C ALA A 74 -1.93 -0.81 8.17
N PRO A 75 -3.12 -0.70 7.55
CA PRO A 75 -4.20 -1.63 7.82
C PRO A 75 -3.76 -3.04 7.43
N ALA A 76 -3.99 -3.99 8.32
CA ALA A 76 -3.54 -5.36 8.18
C ALA A 76 -4.58 -6.36 8.69
N ILE A 77 -4.52 -7.58 8.18
CA ILE A 77 -5.20 -8.76 8.71
C ILE A 77 -4.11 -9.73 9.11
N VAL A 78 -4.01 -10.06 10.39
CA VAL A 78 -3.02 -11.04 10.88
C VAL A 78 -3.75 -12.08 11.71
N GLU A 79 -3.55 -13.35 11.34
CA GLU A 79 -4.22 -14.51 11.92
C GLU A 79 -5.76 -14.35 11.87
N GLY A 80 -6.27 -13.75 10.78
CA GLY A 80 -7.69 -13.48 10.59
C GLY A 80 -8.26 -12.30 11.39
N ALA A 81 -7.43 -11.59 12.17
CA ALA A 81 -7.85 -10.43 12.97
C ALA A 81 -7.37 -9.10 12.38
N PRO A 82 -8.23 -8.06 12.34
CA PRO A 82 -7.82 -6.74 11.88
C PRO A 82 -6.84 -6.10 12.87
N ARG A 83 -5.74 -5.57 12.32
CA ARG A 83 -4.73 -4.78 13.03
C ARG A 83 -4.49 -3.50 12.23
N LEU A 84 -4.12 -2.44 12.91
CA LEU A 84 -3.69 -1.19 12.27
C LEU A 84 -2.35 -0.80 12.86
N TYR A 85 -1.36 -0.58 12.00
CA TYR A 85 -0.06 -0.06 12.42
C TYR A 85 0.12 1.36 11.88
N THR A 86 0.81 2.20 12.65
CA THR A 86 1.30 3.49 12.18
C THR A 86 2.78 3.57 12.48
N ILE A 87 3.60 3.86 11.47
CA ILE A 87 5.04 4.10 11.60
C ILE A 87 5.27 5.55 11.21
N GLY A 88 5.56 6.42 12.15
CA GLY A 88 5.63 7.85 11.90
C GLY A 88 6.84 8.50 12.53
N LEU A 89 7.36 9.52 11.87
CA LEU A 89 8.34 10.40 12.47
C LEU A 89 7.61 11.50 13.25
N VAL A 90 7.91 11.62 14.53
CA VAL A 90 7.36 12.63 15.43
C VAL A 90 8.50 13.48 15.99
N LEU A 91 8.17 14.68 16.48
CA LEU A 91 9.13 15.49 17.21
C LEU A 91 9.15 15.07 18.68
N GLY A 92 10.33 14.75 19.17
CA GLY A 92 10.60 14.50 20.58
C GLY A 92 10.56 15.77 21.42
N PRO A 93 10.68 15.64 22.74
CA PRO A 93 10.60 16.77 23.67
C PRO A 93 11.63 17.87 23.41
N ALA A 94 12.80 17.54 22.86
CA ALA A 94 13.86 18.49 22.51
C ALA A 94 13.82 18.95 21.04
N GLY A 95 12.74 18.62 20.31
CA GLY A 95 12.58 18.95 18.89
C GLY A 95 13.35 18.02 17.94
N GLU A 96 13.89 16.92 18.45
CA GLU A 96 14.57 15.89 17.68
C GLU A 96 13.59 14.95 16.97
N PRO A 97 13.87 14.47 15.75
CA PRO A 97 13.02 13.49 15.09
C PRO A 97 13.12 12.11 15.78
N ILE A 98 11.99 11.59 16.25
CA ILE A 98 11.86 10.25 16.86
C ILE A 98 10.95 9.40 15.98
N MET A 99 11.36 8.14 15.73
CA MET A 99 10.50 7.17 15.06
C MET A 99 9.52 6.56 16.07
N GLN A 100 8.23 6.80 15.89
CA GLN A 100 7.17 6.21 16.69
C GLN A 100 6.45 5.12 15.89
N THR A 101 6.28 3.96 16.52
CA THR A 101 5.46 2.87 15.98
C THR A 101 4.30 2.60 16.94
N ASN A 102 3.07 2.66 16.44
CA ASN A 102 1.89 2.29 17.21
C ASN A 102 1.22 1.08 16.57
N ARG A 103 0.74 0.17 17.41
CA ARG A 103 -0.07 -0.99 17.02
C ARG A 103 -1.44 -0.87 17.66
N TYR A 104 -2.47 -0.73 16.84
CA TYR A 104 -3.86 -0.71 17.26
C TYR A 104 -4.47 -2.08 16.98
N MET A 105 -5.03 -2.70 18.01
CA MET A 105 -5.66 -4.02 17.94
C MET A 105 -6.95 -4.02 18.74
N ARG A 106 -7.94 -4.76 18.24
CA ARG A 106 -9.22 -4.91 18.92
C ARG A 106 -9.09 -5.98 20.00
N LEU A 107 -8.79 -5.55 21.23
CA LEU A 107 -8.66 -6.46 22.38
C LEU A 107 -10.01 -7.02 22.86
N ASP A 108 -11.10 -6.27 22.67
CA ASP A 108 -12.45 -6.74 22.96
C ASP A 108 -13.49 -6.09 22.04
N LYS A 109 -14.71 -6.65 22.00
CA LYS A 109 -15.77 -6.15 21.12
C LYS A 109 -16.30 -4.78 21.56
N SER A 110 -16.15 -4.41 22.82
CA SER A 110 -16.65 -3.17 23.44
C SER A 110 -15.67 -1.98 23.33
N LYS A 111 -14.39 -2.24 23.11
CA LYS A 111 -13.33 -1.24 23.02
C LYS A 111 -13.34 -0.62 21.65
N TRP A 112 -13.14 0.69 21.66
CA TRP A 112 -13.03 1.48 20.46
C TRP A 112 -11.81 1.03 19.65
N PHE A 113 -12.03 0.74 18.37
CA PHE A 113 -11.00 0.43 17.39
C PHE A 113 -11.10 1.46 16.26
N PRO A 114 -9.99 2.08 15.82
CA PRO A 114 -10.02 3.02 14.71
C PRO A 114 -10.63 2.38 13.47
N ARG A 115 -11.77 2.91 12.99
CA ARG A 115 -12.44 2.43 11.79
C ARG A 115 -11.99 3.16 10.52
N ILE A 116 -11.33 4.29 10.70
CA ILE A 116 -10.75 5.10 9.64
C ILE A 116 -9.46 5.73 10.15
N GLY A 117 -8.46 5.79 9.28
CA GLY A 117 -7.27 6.59 9.45
C GLY A 117 -7.13 7.50 8.24
N VAL A 118 -6.78 8.76 8.47
CA VAL A 118 -6.57 9.75 7.40
C VAL A 118 -5.18 10.33 7.60
N GLY A 119 -4.47 10.56 6.51
CA GLY A 119 -3.12 11.11 6.57
C GLY A 119 -2.73 11.97 5.39
N GLY A 120 -1.69 12.78 5.59
CA GLY A 120 -1.23 13.80 4.65
C GLY A 120 -1.87 15.17 4.89
N SER A 121 -1.46 16.17 4.09
CA SER A 121 -1.92 17.57 4.22
C SER A 121 -3.44 17.70 4.06
N GLY A 122 -4.02 16.91 3.16
CA GLY A 122 -5.45 16.85 2.88
C GLY A 122 -6.32 16.44 4.07
N ALA A 123 -5.75 15.78 5.08
CA ALA A 123 -6.49 15.32 6.25
C ALA A 123 -7.15 16.48 7.02
N SER A 124 -6.51 17.65 7.04
CA SER A 124 -7.03 18.86 7.71
C SER A 124 -8.31 19.41 7.07
N HIS A 125 -8.60 19.02 5.82
CA HIS A 125 -9.80 19.44 5.08
C HIS A 125 -10.98 18.46 5.25
N LEU A 126 -10.79 17.36 5.99
CA LEU A 126 -11.82 16.38 6.29
C LEU A 126 -12.25 16.51 7.76
N ASP A 127 -13.47 16.98 7.96
CA ASP A 127 -14.07 17.04 9.30
C ASP A 127 -14.33 15.62 9.83
N PRO A 128 -13.76 15.19 10.97
CA PRO A 128 -13.92 13.84 11.50
C PRO A 128 -15.38 13.45 11.81
N VAL A 129 -16.31 14.41 11.92
CA VAL A 129 -17.75 14.17 12.14
C VAL A 129 -18.64 14.67 11.00
N GLY A 130 -18.04 15.04 9.87
CA GLY A 130 -18.75 15.56 8.71
C GLY A 130 -19.65 14.54 8.02
N ASP A 131 -20.50 15.02 7.11
CA ASP A 131 -21.44 14.17 6.36
C ASP A 131 -20.76 13.07 5.56
N TRP A 132 -19.55 13.33 5.06
CA TRP A 132 -18.77 12.33 4.34
C TRP A 132 -18.51 11.07 5.17
N TYR A 133 -18.25 11.22 6.47
CA TYR A 133 -17.98 10.10 7.37
C TYR A 133 -19.19 9.18 7.46
N ARG A 134 -20.37 9.78 7.74
CA ARG A 134 -21.63 9.04 7.83
C ARG A 134 -21.99 8.36 6.51
N ASN A 135 -21.79 9.05 5.39
CA ASN A 135 -22.09 8.53 4.06
C ASN A 135 -21.16 7.37 3.68
N LEU A 136 -19.86 7.46 4.00
CA LEU A 136 -18.91 6.37 3.81
C LEU A 136 -19.33 5.11 4.56
N PHE A 137 -19.64 5.20 5.85
CA PHE A 137 -20.03 4.03 6.63
C PHE A 137 -21.38 3.44 6.20
N ARG A 138 -22.33 4.26 5.73
CA ARG A 138 -23.57 3.77 5.12
C ARG A 138 -23.29 2.98 3.84
N LEU A 139 -22.35 3.46 3.03
CA LEU A 139 -21.97 2.83 1.77
C LEU A 139 -21.23 1.51 2.00
N ILE A 140 -20.28 1.49 2.96
CA ILE A 140 -19.60 0.25 3.40
C ILE A 140 -20.62 -0.77 3.91
N ALA A 141 -21.55 -0.36 4.78
CA ALA A 141 -22.58 -1.26 5.29
C ALA A 141 -23.54 -1.77 4.19
N ALA A 142 -23.75 -1.01 3.11
CA ALA A 142 -24.51 -1.45 1.95
C ALA A 142 -23.71 -2.46 1.12
N PHE A 143 -22.40 -2.23 0.96
CA PHE A 143 -21.47 -3.14 0.27
C PHE A 143 -21.39 -4.49 0.99
N GLU A 144 -21.18 -4.49 2.32
CA GLU A 144 -21.14 -5.71 3.14
C GLU A 144 -22.43 -6.53 3.06
N LYS A 145 -23.56 -5.89 2.73
CA LYS A 145 -24.86 -6.54 2.52
C LYS A 145 -25.10 -6.96 1.06
N GLY A 146 -24.11 -6.82 0.18
CA GLY A 146 -24.21 -7.13 -1.24
C GLY A 146 -25.12 -6.20 -2.04
N ARG A 147 -25.46 -5.01 -1.51
CA ARG A 147 -26.43 -4.09 -2.14
C ARG A 147 -25.78 -3.13 -3.13
N VAL A 148 -24.48 -2.92 -3.02
CA VAL A 148 -23.69 -2.07 -3.91
C VAL A 148 -22.35 -2.76 -4.21
N SER A 149 -21.71 -2.37 -5.31
CA SER A 149 -20.40 -2.89 -5.69
C SER A 149 -19.29 -2.24 -4.86
N PRO A 150 -18.11 -2.88 -4.73
CA PRO A 150 -16.95 -2.24 -4.11
C PRO A 150 -16.49 -1.00 -4.88
N LEU A 151 -16.76 -0.94 -6.20
CA LEU A 151 -16.46 0.23 -7.02
C LEU A 151 -17.26 1.46 -6.57
N ASN A 152 -18.48 1.29 -6.06
CA ASN A 152 -19.24 2.44 -5.51
C ASN A 152 -18.53 3.04 -4.29
N VAL A 153 -17.94 2.19 -3.42
CA VAL A 153 -17.12 2.66 -2.29
C VAL A 153 -15.88 3.39 -2.80
N ALA A 154 -15.25 2.85 -3.85
CA ALA A 154 -14.07 3.44 -4.45
C ALA A 154 -14.35 4.80 -5.10
N ASP A 155 -15.44 4.94 -5.86
CA ASP A 155 -15.86 6.20 -6.47
C ASP A 155 -16.11 7.27 -5.40
N PHE A 156 -16.73 6.88 -4.29
CA PHE A 156 -16.98 7.79 -3.18
C PHE A 156 -15.67 8.31 -2.56
N LEU A 157 -14.71 7.42 -2.32
CA LEU A 157 -13.39 7.79 -1.79
C LEU A 157 -12.61 8.68 -2.77
N ALA A 158 -12.65 8.38 -4.07
CA ALA A 158 -12.04 9.21 -5.11
C ALA A 158 -12.70 10.60 -5.19
N GLY A 159 -14.03 10.66 -5.12
CA GLY A 159 -14.77 11.92 -5.05
C GLY A 159 -14.39 12.76 -3.83
N LEU A 160 -14.13 12.13 -2.67
CA LEU A 160 -13.58 12.83 -1.50
C LEU A 160 -12.18 13.40 -1.77
N ASN A 161 -11.28 12.61 -2.35
CA ASN A 161 -9.95 13.09 -2.73
C ASN A 161 -10.04 14.28 -3.69
N ALA A 162 -10.87 14.18 -4.74
CA ALA A 162 -11.09 15.26 -5.72
C ALA A 162 -11.68 16.53 -5.09
N ASN A 163 -12.52 16.39 -4.05
CA ASN A 163 -13.05 17.53 -3.31
C ASN A 163 -11.97 18.20 -2.44
N VAL A 164 -11.05 17.41 -1.87
CA VAL A 164 -9.94 17.89 -1.05
C VAL A 164 -8.85 18.52 -1.91
N SER A 165 -8.50 17.96 -3.07
CA SER A 165 -7.48 18.51 -3.98
C SER A 165 -7.84 19.91 -4.52
N ARG A 166 -9.15 20.23 -4.61
CA ARG A 166 -9.60 21.60 -4.94
C ARG A 166 -9.38 22.61 -3.82
N LYS A 167 -9.13 22.15 -2.59
CA LYS A 167 -8.91 22.98 -1.40
C LYS A 167 -7.45 22.99 -0.94
N ASP A 168 -6.70 21.93 -1.26
CA ASP A 168 -5.29 21.76 -0.91
C ASP A 168 -4.46 21.46 -2.16
N SER A 169 -3.61 22.40 -2.56
CA SER A 169 -2.74 22.27 -3.74
C SER A 169 -1.65 21.20 -3.59
N LEU A 170 -1.41 20.70 -2.37
CA LEU A 170 -0.47 19.61 -2.12
C LEU A 170 -1.10 18.23 -2.33
N VAL A 171 -2.44 18.16 -2.49
CA VAL A 171 -3.16 16.93 -2.75
C VAL A 171 -3.42 16.81 -4.24
N SER A 172 -2.89 15.75 -4.85
CA SER A 172 -3.16 15.43 -6.26
C SER A 172 -4.63 15.01 -6.45
N PRO A 173 -5.30 15.46 -7.54
CA PRO A 173 -6.59 14.89 -7.92
C PRO A 173 -6.46 13.42 -8.34
N LYS A 174 -5.27 12.97 -8.77
CA LYS A 174 -5.01 11.57 -9.10
C LYS A 174 -4.88 10.75 -7.84
N CYS A 175 -5.64 9.66 -7.74
CA CYS A 175 -5.56 8.76 -6.60
C CYS A 175 -5.80 7.29 -7.00
N ILE A 176 -5.37 6.41 -6.10
CA ILE A 176 -5.59 4.96 -6.19
C ILE A 176 -6.44 4.56 -5.00
N VAL A 177 -7.52 3.83 -5.27
CA VAL A 177 -8.31 3.18 -4.21
C VAL A 177 -8.09 1.69 -4.30
N LYS A 178 -7.72 1.08 -3.16
CA LYS A 178 -7.48 -0.36 -3.03
C LYS A 178 -8.33 -0.92 -1.90
N TRP A 179 -8.89 -2.11 -2.11
CA TRP A 179 -9.68 -2.82 -1.11
C TRP A 179 -9.34 -4.31 -1.12
N HIS A 180 -9.55 -4.95 0.02
CA HIS A 180 -9.27 -6.36 0.24
C HIS A 180 -10.57 -7.04 0.73
N CYS A 181 -11.35 -7.59 -0.20
CA CYS A 181 -12.53 -8.45 0.01
C CYS A 181 -12.39 -9.72 -0.86
N ASP A 182 -13.39 -10.60 -0.97
CA ASP A 182 -13.35 -11.81 -1.82
C ASP A 182 -12.92 -11.47 -3.27
N GLY A 183 -11.63 -11.61 -3.58
CA GLY A 183 -11.00 -11.26 -4.86
C GLY A 183 -10.18 -9.96 -4.89
N GLY A 184 -10.29 -9.09 -3.89
CA GLY A 184 -9.58 -7.81 -3.80
C GLY A 184 -9.85 -6.88 -4.98
N GLY A 185 -9.24 -5.71 -4.99
CA GLY A 185 -9.30 -4.85 -6.17
C GLY A 185 -8.55 -3.53 -6.02
N VAL A 186 -8.22 -2.96 -7.17
CA VAL A 186 -7.58 -1.66 -7.29
C VAL A 186 -8.28 -0.86 -8.39
N GLN A 187 -8.50 0.43 -8.15
CA GLN A 187 -9.05 1.34 -9.15
C GLN A 187 -8.27 2.66 -9.14
N PHE A 188 -7.96 3.15 -10.34
CA PHE A 188 -7.25 4.40 -10.59
C PHE A 188 -8.24 5.49 -10.95
N TYR A 189 -7.96 6.71 -10.50
CA TYR A 189 -8.79 7.89 -10.74
C TYR A 189 -7.94 9.10 -11.11
N ASP A 190 -8.48 9.93 -11.99
CA ASP A 190 -8.07 11.32 -12.19
C ASP A 190 -9.23 12.24 -11.80
N GLY A 191 -9.14 12.84 -10.61
CA GLY A 191 -10.28 13.49 -9.99
C GLY A 191 -11.31 12.46 -9.51
N ALA A 192 -12.56 12.61 -9.97
CA ALA A 192 -13.64 11.68 -9.64
C ALA A 192 -13.86 10.62 -10.73
N ASP A 193 -13.16 10.75 -11.86
CA ASP A 193 -13.34 9.89 -13.01
C ASP A 193 -12.37 8.71 -12.94
N ARG A 194 -12.89 7.51 -13.21
CA ARG A 194 -12.07 6.31 -13.32
C ARG A 194 -11.18 6.43 -14.54
N CYS A 195 -9.92 6.06 -14.40
CA CYS A 195 -8.98 6.00 -15.51
C CYS A 195 -8.41 4.58 -15.67
N GLU A 196 -7.82 4.34 -16.84
CA GLU A 196 -7.06 3.13 -17.07
C GLU A 196 -5.88 3.04 -16.11
N GLN A 197 -5.48 1.80 -15.84
CA GLN A 197 -4.38 1.51 -14.95
C GLN A 197 -3.07 2.04 -15.53
N ASP A 198 -2.59 3.15 -14.98
CA ASP A 198 -1.32 3.76 -15.39
C ASP A 198 -0.11 2.98 -14.82
N ARG A 199 -0.27 2.37 -13.63
CA ARG A 199 0.80 1.60 -12.94
C ARG A 199 0.23 0.44 -12.13
N THR A 200 1.01 -0.61 -11.86
CA THR A 200 0.64 -1.68 -10.92
C THR A 200 0.97 -1.27 -9.48
N VAL A 201 0.04 -1.50 -8.55
CA VAL A 201 0.38 -1.43 -7.11
C VAL A 201 1.28 -2.63 -6.83
N PRO A 202 2.53 -2.44 -6.37
CA PRO A 202 3.41 -3.57 -6.10
C PRO A 202 2.81 -4.50 -5.04
N VAL A 203 2.99 -5.79 -5.24
CA VAL A 203 2.52 -6.85 -4.33
C VAL A 203 3.70 -7.73 -4.00
N ILE A 204 4.07 -7.74 -2.72
CA ILE A 204 5.09 -8.61 -2.17
C ILE A 204 4.36 -9.76 -1.47
N ALA A 205 4.68 -11.00 -1.80
CA ALA A 205 4.18 -12.16 -1.07
C ALA A 205 5.35 -13.03 -0.63
N ASP A 206 5.47 -13.24 0.69
CA ASP A 206 6.58 -13.98 1.31
C ASP A 206 7.95 -13.48 0.84
N GLY A 207 8.08 -12.17 0.64
CA GLY A 207 9.32 -11.50 0.21
C GLY A 207 9.57 -11.51 -1.30
N LEU A 208 8.65 -12.10 -2.07
CA LEU A 208 8.75 -12.18 -3.53
C LEU A 208 7.89 -11.10 -4.20
N ASP A 209 8.43 -10.47 -5.24
CA ASP A 209 7.68 -9.55 -6.10
C ASP A 209 6.77 -10.37 -7.04
N ILE A 210 5.49 -10.49 -6.69
CA ILE A 210 4.52 -11.28 -7.45
C ILE A 210 4.29 -10.69 -8.84
N GLY A 211 4.36 -9.36 -8.98
CA GLY A 211 4.25 -8.71 -10.29
C GLY A 211 5.38 -9.12 -11.22
N ARG A 212 6.61 -9.18 -10.69
CA ARG A 212 7.79 -9.66 -11.43
C ARG A 212 7.64 -11.14 -11.79
N ILE A 213 7.28 -11.99 -10.84
CA ILE A 213 7.07 -13.43 -11.10
C ILE A 213 6.01 -13.64 -12.19
N ALA A 214 4.84 -13.01 -12.05
CA ALA A 214 3.76 -13.14 -13.01
C ALA A 214 4.18 -12.66 -14.40
N LYS A 215 4.90 -11.54 -14.49
CA LYS A 215 5.43 -11.04 -15.77
C LYS A 215 6.42 -12.01 -16.39
N SER A 216 7.36 -12.55 -15.62
CA SER A 216 8.34 -13.53 -16.10
C SER A 216 7.69 -14.81 -16.59
N ILE A 217 6.72 -15.33 -15.83
CA ILE A 217 5.94 -16.51 -16.21
C ILE A 217 5.14 -16.23 -17.48
N LEU A 218 4.46 -15.08 -17.58
CA LEU A 218 3.69 -14.73 -18.78
C LEU A 218 4.58 -14.52 -20.00
N SER A 219 5.78 -13.97 -19.84
CA SER A 219 6.76 -13.87 -20.94
C SER A 219 7.20 -15.26 -21.41
N TYR A 220 7.49 -16.18 -20.48
CA TYR A 220 7.82 -17.57 -20.82
C TYR A 220 6.64 -18.29 -21.49
N ILE A 221 5.44 -18.16 -20.92
CA ILE A 221 4.21 -18.72 -21.49
C ILE A 221 3.91 -18.11 -22.86
N GLY A 222 4.22 -16.83 -23.11
CA GLY A 222 4.05 -16.24 -24.44
C GLY A 222 5.01 -16.80 -25.49
N GLU A 223 6.24 -17.15 -25.08
CA GLU A 223 7.26 -17.74 -25.95
C GLU A 223 7.02 -19.24 -26.21
N ASP A 224 6.44 -19.96 -25.24
CA ASP A 224 6.22 -21.41 -25.27
C ASP A 224 4.75 -21.82 -25.04
N PHE A 225 3.79 -20.98 -25.46
CA PHE A 225 2.36 -21.13 -25.16
C PHE A 225 1.81 -22.51 -25.55
N ASP A 226 2.20 -23.00 -26.72
CA ASP A 226 1.77 -24.27 -27.27
C ASP A 226 2.31 -25.46 -26.46
N LYS A 227 3.54 -25.37 -25.93
CA LYS A 227 4.12 -26.41 -25.05
C LYS A 227 3.46 -26.40 -23.68
N PHE A 228 3.17 -25.21 -23.15
CA PHE A 228 2.50 -25.04 -21.87
C PHE A 228 1.08 -25.63 -21.88
N ILE A 229 0.29 -25.35 -22.93
CA ILE A 229 -1.06 -25.94 -23.09
C ILE A 229 -0.98 -27.44 -23.39
N GLY A 230 0.05 -27.90 -24.10
CA GLY A 230 0.30 -29.31 -24.38
C GLY A 230 0.72 -30.15 -23.17
N GLY A 231 0.99 -29.52 -22.01
CA GLY A 231 1.43 -30.20 -20.79
C GLY A 231 2.92 -30.56 -20.77
N ASP A 232 3.69 -30.12 -21.75
CA ASP A 232 5.13 -30.39 -21.92
C ASP A 232 5.97 -29.30 -21.21
N PHE A 233 5.70 -29.11 -19.92
CA PHE A 233 6.28 -28.06 -19.10
C PHE A 233 7.68 -28.43 -18.60
N ASP A 234 8.71 -27.74 -19.12
CA ASP A 234 10.09 -27.87 -18.60
C ASP A 234 10.31 -26.98 -17.37
N LYS A 235 10.45 -27.63 -16.22
CA LYS A 235 10.68 -26.96 -14.92
C LYS A 235 12.05 -26.27 -14.84
N GLU A 236 13.08 -26.82 -15.48
CA GLU A 236 14.43 -26.23 -15.44
C GLU A 236 14.49 -24.96 -16.30
N GLU A 237 13.80 -24.96 -17.43
CA GLU A 237 13.71 -23.79 -18.31
C GLU A 237 12.89 -22.66 -17.67
N ALA A 238 11.74 -22.99 -17.08
CA ALA A 238 10.95 -22.02 -16.31
C ALA A 238 11.76 -21.40 -15.15
N GLN A 239 12.58 -22.19 -14.44
CA GLN A 239 13.45 -21.70 -13.39
C GLN A 239 14.52 -20.73 -13.94
N LYS A 240 15.13 -21.02 -15.09
CA LYS A 240 16.10 -20.11 -15.73
C LYS A 240 15.47 -18.76 -16.11
N HIS A 241 14.22 -18.76 -16.59
CA HIS A 241 13.49 -17.52 -16.91
C HIS A 241 13.20 -16.70 -15.64
N LEU A 242 12.84 -17.36 -14.54
CA LEU A 242 12.69 -16.71 -13.24
C LEU A 242 14.04 -16.11 -12.78
N ASP A 243 15.11 -16.90 -12.75
CA ASP A 243 16.43 -16.45 -12.30
C ASP A 243 16.95 -15.27 -13.13
N LYS A 244 16.80 -15.34 -14.47
CA LYS A 244 17.14 -14.25 -15.38
C LYS A 244 16.33 -12.99 -15.06
N ALA A 245 15.03 -13.13 -14.88
CA ALA A 245 14.18 -12.01 -14.56
C ALA A 245 14.56 -11.36 -13.22
N TYR A 246 15.04 -12.14 -12.24
CA TYR A 246 15.58 -11.66 -10.96
C TYR A 246 16.94 -10.94 -11.08
N GLN A 247 17.75 -11.30 -12.08
CA GLN A 247 19.05 -10.68 -12.37
C GLN A 247 18.97 -9.42 -13.23
N GLU A 248 17.91 -9.22 -14.02
CA GLU A 248 17.78 -8.01 -14.84
C GLU A 248 17.59 -6.75 -13.97
N PRO A 249 18.43 -5.70 -14.14
CA PRO A 249 18.25 -4.45 -13.41
C PRO A 249 16.93 -3.81 -13.80
N ARG A 250 16.18 -3.31 -12.81
CA ARG A 250 14.91 -2.60 -13.08
C ARG A 250 15.16 -1.48 -14.09
N LYS A 251 14.42 -1.52 -15.21
CA LYS A 251 14.14 -0.27 -15.94
C LYS A 251 13.35 0.60 -14.95
N LYS A 252 13.86 1.80 -14.68
CA LYS A 252 13.13 2.80 -13.89
C LYS A 252 11.73 2.95 -14.50
N LEU A 253 10.69 2.73 -13.68
CA LEU A 253 9.29 2.93 -14.01
C LEU A 253 8.94 4.42 -14.06
#